data_AF-A0A923PFY3-F1
#
_entry.id   AF-A0A923PFY3-F1
#
_cell.length_a   1.000
_cell.length_b   1.000
_cell.length_c   1.000
_cell.angle_alpha   90.00
_cell.angle_beta   90.00
_cell.angle_gamma   90.00
#
_symmetry.space_group_name_H-M   'P 1'
#
loop_
_entity.id
_entity.type
_entity.pdbx_description
1 polymer ?
#
loop_
_entity_poly.entity_id
_entity_poly.type
_entity_poly.pdbx_seq_one_letter_code
_entity_poly.pdbx_strand_id
1 'polypeptide(L)'
;MKLRNLIPIIAALLFASCKEITKEDLKGDWIAVPNGCDEPLFDGINFKENGVELFGSDSFKETGGFQIRNGVIKIPLDRDDLTFETEIQHWEEDTLVIFDSLIYHRNREITHFDFEEYELIGIGTEAYLSKANDFNYVMHYYRTADNLIKVRLGDKATTLDEIPLFLANGNGNRRIVVYIGKGITLNDLKNLYYRLASVQQLRITLGTKRDGFSSTHIFADIIEIWWDDLVSHLEKLPTPQPPPPPPTDFTSKESYLTEMGEEVEIFAKDDFRKIEDIATGKKYVVSISSNLSVENYIGLKKLVVRKRKLNNQIITEIK
;
A
#
# COMPACT_ATOMS: atom_id res chain seq x y z
N MET A 1 -3.75 65.82 19.16
CA MET A 1 -3.34 64.67 19.99
C MET A 1 -1.83 64.77 20.22
N LYS A 2 -1.34 64.85 21.47
CA LYS A 2 0.11 65.05 21.73
C LYS A 2 0.91 63.82 21.27
N LEU A 3 2.09 64.02 20.68
CA LEU A 3 2.99 62.97 20.17
C LEU A 3 3.25 61.84 21.20
N ARG A 4 3.22 62.18 22.50
CA ARG A 4 3.32 61.24 23.63
C ARG A 4 2.20 60.18 23.70
N ASN A 5 1.01 60.45 23.16
CA ASN A 5 -0.11 59.52 23.14
C ASN A 5 -0.13 58.63 21.88
N LEU A 6 0.69 58.95 20.87
CA LEU A 6 0.83 58.14 19.65
C LEU A 6 1.77 56.94 19.84
N ILE A 7 2.82 57.10 20.65
CA ILE A 7 3.79 56.03 20.96
C ILE A 7 3.14 54.77 21.55
N PRO A 8 2.27 54.85 22.58
CA PRO A 8 1.62 53.64 23.11
C PRO A 8 0.62 53.02 22.13
N ILE A 9 0.01 53.81 21.24
CA ILE A 9 -0.90 53.29 20.20
C ILE A 9 -0.10 52.57 19.11
N ILE A 10 1.03 53.13 18.67
CA ILE A 10 1.93 52.49 17.71
C ILE A 10 2.55 51.23 18.32
N ALA A 11 2.96 51.25 19.59
CA ALA A 11 3.44 50.06 20.29
C ALA A 11 2.34 49.00 20.41
N ALA A 12 1.11 49.38 20.80
CA ALA A 12 -0.02 48.47 20.85
C ALA A 12 -0.40 47.90 19.47
N LEU A 13 -0.30 48.69 18.41
CA LEU A 13 -0.49 48.24 17.02
C LEU A 13 0.64 47.31 16.55
N LEU A 14 1.89 47.57 16.96
CA LEU A 14 3.03 46.69 16.68
C LEU A 14 2.93 45.35 17.42
N PHE A 15 2.39 45.33 18.65
CA PHE A 15 2.11 44.08 19.38
C PHE A 15 0.85 43.37 18.86
N ALA A 16 -0.15 44.09 18.35
CA ALA A 16 -1.33 43.50 17.71
C ALA A 16 -1.03 42.94 16.30
N SER A 17 0.04 43.42 15.65
CA SER A 17 0.44 43.04 14.28
C SER A 17 1.18 41.70 14.17
N CYS A 18 1.51 41.04 15.29
CA CYS A 18 2.15 39.72 15.29
C CYS A 18 1.31 38.74 16.10
N LYS A 19 0.12 38.37 15.61
CA LYS A 19 -0.59 37.21 16.14
C LYS A 19 0.19 35.96 15.70
N GLU A 20 0.98 35.40 16.60
CA GLU A 20 1.66 34.13 16.36
C GLU A 20 0.60 33.01 16.25
N ILE A 21 0.72 32.16 15.23
CA ILE A 21 -0.18 31.03 15.02
C ILE A 21 0.08 30.00 16.11
N THR A 22 -0.98 29.60 16.82
CA THR A 22 -0.92 28.61 17.90
C THR A 22 -1.42 27.25 17.44
N LYS A 23 -1.19 26.20 18.26
CA LYS A 23 -1.74 24.86 18.00
C LYS A 23 -3.26 24.85 17.91
N GLU A 24 -3.93 25.70 18.70
CA GLU A 24 -5.39 25.76 18.71
C GLU A 24 -5.94 26.36 17.42
N ASP A 25 -5.23 27.30 16.79
CA ASP A 25 -5.63 27.89 15.51
C ASP A 25 -5.61 26.82 14.38
N LEU A 26 -4.69 25.85 14.43
CA LEU A 26 -4.56 24.78 13.43
C LEU A 26 -5.42 23.54 13.72
N LYS A 27 -5.95 23.38 14.93
CA LYS A 27 -6.69 22.17 15.34
C LYS A 27 -7.84 21.86 14.40
N GLY A 28 -7.99 20.60 13.98
CA GLY A 28 -9.06 20.12 13.10
C GLY A 28 -8.54 19.45 11.83
N ASP A 29 -9.48 19.03 10.98
CA ASP A 29 -9.20 18.37 9.70
C ASP A 29 -8.98 19.37 8.58
N TRP A 30 -7.96 19.11 7.77
CA TRP A 30 -7.57 19.90 6.63
C TRP A 30 -7.41 18.99 5.42
N ILE A 31 -8.01 19.35 4.30
CA ILE A 31 -7.94 18.58 3.05
C ILE A 31 -7.25 19.43 1.98
N ALA A 32 -6.33 18.82 1.25
CA ALA A 32 -5.65 19.45 0.15
C ALA A 32 -6.62 19.77 -0.99
N VAL A 33 -6.48 20.96 -1.56
CA VAL A 33 -7.22 21.38 -2.75
C VAL A 33 -6.27 21.28 -3.94
N PRO A 34 -6.55 20.42 -4.93
CA PRO A 34 -5.74 20.36 -6.13
C PRO A 34 -5.73 21.72 -6.84
N ASN A 35 -4.55 22.33 -7.00
CA ASN A 35 -4.38 23.60 -7.70
C ASN A 35 -3.87 23.43 -9.15
N GLY A 36 -3.79 22.18 -9.62
CA GLY A 36 -3.43 21.81 -11.00
C GLY A 36 -1.94 21.92 -11.34
N CYS A 37 -1.09 22.39 -10.43
CA CYS A 37 0.35 22.52 -10.65
C CYS A 37 1.16 21.49 -9.86
N ASP A 38 0.74 21.17 -8.63
CA ASP A 38 1.45 20.26 -7.74
C ASP A 38 0.49 19.23 -7.11
N GLU A 39 0.91 17.97 -7.05
CA GLU A 39 0.20 16.92 -6.30
C GLU A 39 0.58 17.04 -4.82
N PRO A 40 -0.40 17.11 -3.90
CA PRO A 40 -0.09 17.26 -2.50
C PRO A 40 0.61 16.02 -1.95
N LEU A 41 1.62 16.23 -1.11
CA LEU A 41 2.25 15.12 -0.41
C LEU A 41 1.25 14.45 0.54
N PHE A 42 0.39 15.23 1.18
CA PHE A 42 -0.68 14.74 2.05
C PHE A 42 -2.02 15.25 1.53
N ASP A 43 -2.92 14.34 1.19
CA ASP A 43 -4.30 14.68 0.81
C ASP A 43 -5.09 15.21 2.00
N GLY A 44 -4.72 14.80 3.22
CA GLY A 44 -5.36 15.23 4.45
C GLY A 44 -4.40 15.36 5.64
N ILE A 45 -4.68 16.30 6.52
CA ILE A 45 -3.95 16.57 7.76
C ILE A 45 -4.97 16.81 8.88
N ASN A 46 -4.89 16.07 9.98
CA ASN A 46 -5.72 16.31 11.16
C ASN A 46 -4.83 16.74 12.33
N PHE A 47 -4.88 18.02 12.68
CA PHE A 47 -4.19 18.53 13.87
C PHE A 47 -5.05 18.31 15.12
N LYS A 48 -4.52 17.56 16.07
CA LYS A 48 -5.14 17.29 17.38
C LYS A 48 -4.39 18.05 18.46
N GLU A 49 -4.93 18.09 19.68
CA GLU A 49 -4.27 18.77 20.80
C GLU A 49 -2.86 18.22 21.08
N ASN A 50 -2.72 16.89 21.01
CA ASN A 50 -1.50 16.17 21.38
C ASN A 50 -0.73 15.56 20.20
N GLY A 51 -1.13 15.83 18.96
CA GLY A 51 -0.49 15.20 17.80
C GLY A 51 -1.10 15.61 16.48
N VAL A 52 -0.67 14.96 15.42
CA VAL A 52 -1.15 15.16 14.06
C VAL A 52 -1.30 13.81 13.37
N GLU A 53 -2.30 13.70 12.51
CA GLU A 53 -2.46 12.57 11.60
C GLU A 53 -2.31 13.07 10.17
N LEU A 54 -1.55 12.33 9.37
CA LEU A 54 -1.28 12.65 7.96
C LEU A 54 -1.83 11.53 7.09
N PHE A 55 -2.54 11.91 6.03
CA PHE A 55 -3.17 11.00 5.08
C PHE A 55 -2.63 11.27 3.68
N GLY A 56 -2.11 10.23 3.03
CA GLY A 56 -1.64 10.30 1.64
C GLY A 56 -2.54 9.55 0.68
N SER A 57 -2.25 9.67 -0.61
CA SER A 57 -2.99 9.07 -1.73
C SER A 57 -3.02 7.54 -1.70
N ASP A 58 -2.01 6.93 -1.07
CA ASP A 58 -1.94 5.50 -0.83
C ASP A 58 -2.80 5.03 0.37
N SER A 59 -3.65 5.89 0.95
CA SER A 59 -4.51 5.59 2.10
C SER A 59 -3.76 5.13 3.37
N PHE A 60 -2.47 5.41 3.47
CA PHE A 60 -1.74 5.24 4.72
C PHE A 60 -2.06 6.39 5.67
N LYS A 61 -2.22 6.05 6.95
CA LYS A 61 -2.22 7.01 8.05
C LYS A 61 -0.85 6.99 8.70
N GLU A 62 -0.24 8.16 8.81
CA GLU A 62 0.94 8.37 9.64
C GLU A 62 0.52 9.22 10.84
N THR A 63 1.08 8.92 12.00
CA THR A 63 0.84 9.68 13.24
C THR A 63 2.15 10.29 13.75
N GLY A 64 2.03 11.38 14.50
CA GLY A 64 3.19 12.07 15.03
C GLY A 64 2.85 13.22 15.96
N GLY A 65 3.89 13.84 16.50
CA GLY A 65 3.80 15.12 17.20
C GLY A 65 3.85 16.31 16.23
N PHE A 66 3.53 17.51 16.71
CA PHE A 66 3.86 18.73 15.96
C PHE A 66 4.22 19.90 16.87
N GLN A 67 5.04 20.80 16.34
CA GLN A 67 5.47 22.04 16.98
C GLN A 67 5.32 23.19 15.98
N ILE A 68 4.93 24.37 16.47
CA ILE A 68 4.87 25.61 15.68
C ILE A 68 5.86 26.58 16.31
N ARG A 69 6.81 27.11 15.52
CA ARG A 69 7.74 28.16 15.96
C ARG A 69 8.06 29.07 14.79
N ASN A 70 7.93 30.39 14.98
CA ASN A 70 8.28 31.39 13.98
C ASN A 70 7.61 31.14 12.61
N GLY A 71 6.33 30.73 12.60
CA GLY A 71 5.61 30.41 11.38
C GLY A 71 5.99 29.08 10.70
N VAL A 72 6.84 28.26 11.33
CA VAL A 72 7.21 26.93 10.81
C VAL A 72 6.52 25.84 11.62
N ILE A 73 5.89 24.89 10.92
CA ILE A 73 5.36 23.65 11.49
C ILE A 73 6.41 22.56 11.32
N LYS A 74 6.77 21.89 12.43
CA LYS A 74 7.65 20.73 12.44
C LYS A 74 6.88 19.51 12.93
N ILE A 75 6.87 18.44 12.15
CA ILE A 75 6.09 17.21 12.35
C ILE A 75 7.04 16.00 12.35
N PRO A 76 7.57 15.59 13.51
CA PRO A 76 8.20 14.28 13.67
C PRO A 76 7.13 13.18 13.63
N LEU A 77 7.37 12.13 12.83
CA LEU A 77 6.52 10.94 12.81
C LEU A 77 6.85 9.99 13.97
N ASP A 78 5.87 9.18 14.38
CA ASP A 78 6.04 8.19 15.45
C ASP A 78 6.74 6.90 14.95
N ARG A 79 6.59 6.58 13.66
CA ARG A 79 7.11 5.33 13.06
C ARG A 79 8.63 5.27 12.96
N ASP A 80 9.26 6.38 12.58
CA ASP A 80 10.69 6.46 12.26
C ASP A 80 11.24 7.87 12.52
N ASP A 81 12.53 8.09 12.24
CA ASP A 81 13.19 9.39 12.44
C ASP A 81 12.79 10.45 11.38
N LEU A 82 11.77 10.19 10.55
CA LEU A 82 11.32 11.13 9.53
C LEU A 82 10.66 12.34 10.19
N THR A 83 11.06 13.52 9.74
CA THR A 83 10.46 14.77 10.17
C THR A 83 10.13 15.64 8.98
N PHE A 84 8.88 16.11 8.92
CA PHE A 84 8.46 17.11 7.96
C PHE A 84 8.58 18.50 8.56
N GLU A 85 9.06 19.46 7.77
CA GLU A 85 9.09 20.86 8.13
C GLU A 85 8.44 21.67 7.02
N THR A 86 7.60 22.63 7.39
CA THR A 86 6.94 23.49 6.42
C THR A 86 6.63 24.88 6.99
N GLU A 87 6.77 25.90 6.15
CA GLU A 87 6.43 27.28 6.49
C GLU A 87 4.93 27.55 6.24
N ILE A 88 4.29 28.22 7.20
CA ILE A 88 2.93 28.73 7.06
C ILE A 88 3.01 30.02 6.24
N GLN A 89 2.79 29.89 4.95
CA GLN A 89 2.84 31.02 4.01
C GLN A 89 1.62 31.93 4.17
N HIS A 90 0.46 31.32 4.45
CA HIS A 90 -0.80 32.03 4.65
C HIS A 90 -1.74 31.21 5.54
N TRP A 91 -2.51 31.89 6.38
CA TRP A 91 -3.56 31.31 7.20
C TRP A 91 -4.72 32.30 7.37
N GLU A 92 -5.93 31.83 7.08
CA GLU A 92 -7.18 32.57 7.27
C GLU A 92 -8.33 31.58 7.55
N GLU A 93 -8.77 31.49 8.81
CA GLU A 93 -9.91 30.68 9.32
C GLU A 93 -9.99 29.23 8.82
N ASP A 94 -10.45 29.04 7.58
CA ASP A 94 -10.66 27.78 6.89
C ASP A 94 -9.63 27.50 5.77
N THR A 95 -8.60 28.33 5.62
CA THR A 95 -7.55 28.18 4.61
C THR A 95 -6.17 28.19 5.25
N LEU A 96 -5.36 27.19 4.90
CA LEU A 96 -3.96 27.03 5.32
C LEU A 96 -3.10 26.78 4.10
N VAL A 97 -2.05 27.59 3.91
CA VAL A 97 -1.10 27.44 2.81
C VAL A 97 0.26 27.03 3.38
N ILE A 98 0.63 25.78 3.08
CA ILE A 98 1.84 25.09 3.58
C ILE A 98 2.39 24.19 2.47
N PHE A 99 3.48 23.49 2.72
CA PHE A 99 4.15 22.53 1.82
C PHE A 99 4.34 23.10 0.41
N ASP A 100 5.14 24.16 0.29
CA ASP A 100 5.46 24.77 -1.00
C ASP A 100 4.21 25.28 -1.77
N SER A 101 3.38 26.06 -1.08
CA SER A 101 2.19 26.74 -1.63
C SER A 101 0.99 25.83 -1.93
N LEU A 102 0.94 24.64 -1.34
CA LEU A 102 -0.26 23.80 -1.33
C LEU A 102 -1.34 24.41 -0.44
N ILE A 103 -2.56 24.45 -0.97
CA ILE A 103 -3.72 25.01 -0.29
C ILE A 103 -4.48 23.87 0.40
N TYR A 104 -4.69 24.02 1.70
CA TYR A 104 -5.51 23.14 2.50
C TYR A 104 -6.75 23.89 2.99
N HIS A 105 -7.92 23.30 2.81
CA HIS A 105 -9.16 23.82 3.38
C HIS A 105 -9.57 23.02 4.60
N ARG A 106 -10.08 23.74 5.61
CA ARG A 106 -10.63 23.11 6.80
C ARG A 106 -11.87 22.32 6.39
N ASN A 107 -11.82 21.02 6.63
CA ASN A 107 -12.95 20.15 6.38
C ASN A 107 -13.85 20.12 7.62
N ARG A 108 -15.01 20.77 7.51
CA ARG A 108 -16.03 20.77 8.59
C ARG A 108 -16.91 19.52 8.56
N GLU A 109 -16.87 18.75 7.47
CA GLU A 109 -17.56 17.46 7.38
C GLU A 109 -16.67 16.36 7.97
N ILE A 110 -17.28 15.46 8.76
CA ILE A 110 -16.57 14.37 9.43
C ILE A 110 -16.31 13.24 8.42
N THR A 111 -15.47 13.48 7.40
CA THR A 111 -14.81 12.40 6.66
C THR A 111 -13.48 12.12 7.34
N HIS A 112 -13.55 11.66 8.59
CA HIS A 112 -12.38 11.13 9.26
C HIS A 112 -11.99 9.84 8.55
N PHE A 113 -10.83 9.85 7.91
CA PHE A 113 -10.17 8.64 7.44
C PHE A 113 -9.68 7.86 8.68
N ASP A 114 -10.56 7.08 9.31
CA ASP A 114 -10.18 6.24 10.47
C ASP A 114 -9.48 4.97 9.99
N PHE A 115 -8.25 5.15 9.56
CA PHE A 115 -7.37 4.10 9.12
C PHE A 115 -6.55 3.57 10.27
N GLU A 116 -6.48 2.27 10.46
CA GLU A 116 -5.54 1.67 11.41
C GLU A 116 -4.10 1.84 10.87
N GLU A 117 -3.18 2.24 11.75
CA GLU A 117 -1.76 2.34 11.41
C GLU A 117 -1.13 0.93 11.43
N TYR A 118 -0.26 0.65 10.45
CA TYR A 118 0.48 -0.60 10.41
C TYR A 118 1.77 -0.46 9.59
N GLU A 119 2.75 -1.31 9.89
CA GLU A 119 4.01 -1.37 9.15
C GLU A 119 3.91 -2.33 7.96
N LEU A 120 4.57 -1.99 6.85
CA LEU A 120 4.80 -2.92 5.74
C LEU A 120 5.79 -4.02 6.14
N ILE A 121 5.80 -5.11 5.37
CA ILE A 121 6.67 -6.28 5.61
C ILE A 121 8.18 -5.97 5.56
N GLY A 122 8.58 -4.81 5.03
CA GLY A 122 9.95 -4.29 5.12
C GLY A 122 10.91 -4.87 4.07
N ILE A 123 10.40 -5.48 3.00
CA ILE A 123 11.24 -6.08 1.96
C ILE A 123 11.59 -5.03 0.92
N GLY A 124 12.87 -4.69 0.80
CA GLY A 124 13.37 -3.78 -0.23
C GLY A 124 13.41 -4.44 -1.63
N THR A 125 13.04 -3.68 -2.65
CA THR A 125 13.16 -4.08 -4.07
C THR A 125 13.83 -2.99 -4.90
N GLU A 126 14.26 -3.29 -6.13
CA GLU A 126 14.84 -2.29 -7.03
C GLU A 126 13.77 -1.43 -7.74
N ALA A 127 12.49 -1.79 -7.60
CA ALA A 127 11.37 -1.14 -8.27
C ALA A 127 10.56 -0.31 -7.27
N TYR A 128 10.10 0.87 -7.70
CA TYR A 128 9.36 1.81 -6.87
C TYR A 128 8.01 2.13 -7.49
N LEU A 129 7.00 2.30 -6.65
CA LEU A 129 5.63 2.64 -7.05
C LEU A 129 5.56 3.99 -7.79
N SER A 130 6.35 4.97 -7.35
CA SER A 130 6.44 6.29 -8.00
C SER A 130 6.88 6.24 -9.47
N LYS A 131 7.41 5.11 -9.94
CA LYS A 131 7.78 4.87 -11.34
C LYS A 131 6.75 4.04 -12.11
N ALA A 132 5.71 3.55 -11.44
CA ALA A 132 4.68 2.69 -12.01
C ALA A 132 3.37 3.49 -12.20
N ASN A 133 2.93 3.63 -13.46
CA ASN A 133 1.70 4.39 -13.77
C ASN A 133 0.43 3.68 -13.23
N ASP A 134 -0.47 4.50 -12.68
CA ASP A 134 -1.90 4.31 -12.39
C ASP A 134 -2.33 2.90 -11.95
N PHE A 135 -2.48 2.73 -10.63
CA PHE A 135 -3.20 1.60 -10.04
C PHE A 135 -4.67 1.98 -9.87
N ASN A 136 -5.56 1.15 -10.43
CA ASN A 136 -7.00 1.41 -10.37
C ASN A 136 -7.60 0.95 -9.03
N TYR A 137 -6.89 0.06 -8.32
CA TYR A 137 -7.34 -0.50 -7.06
C TYR A 137 -6.18 -0.59 -6.07
N VAL A 138 -6.40 -0.02 -4.90
CA VAL A 138 -5.50 -0.09 -3.76
C VAL A 138 -6.10 -1.03 -2.72
N MET A 139 -5.30 -2.03 -2.34
CA MET A 139 -5.64 -2.97 -1.29
C MET A 139 -4.56 -2.97 -0.23
N HIS A 140 -4.97 -3.10 1.04
CA HIS A 140 -4.05 -3.32 2.15
C HIS A 140 -4.37 -4.66 2.79
N TYR A 141 -3.33 -5.46 2.99
CA TYR A 141 -3.42 -6.78 3.58
C TYR A 141 -2.38 -6.89 4.69
N TYR A 142 -2.83 -6.82 5.94
CA TYR A 142 -1.95 -6.64 7.07
C TYR A 142 -2.47 -7.37 8.30
N ARG A 143 -1.58 -7.50 9.29
CA ARG A 143 -1.87 -8.13 10.57
C ARG A 143 -1.91 -7.03 11.64
N THR A 144 -2.95 -7.03 12.47
CA THR A 144 -3.09 -6.09 13.58
C THR A 144 -2.22 -6.50 14.76
N ALA A 145 -2.12 -5.61 15.76
CA ALA A 145 -1.45 -5.90 17.03
C ALA A 145 -2.03 -7.14 17.75
N ASP A 146 -3.34 -7.37 17.60
CA ASP A 146 -4.05 -8.55 18.14
C ASP A 146 -3.87 -9.82 17.30
N ASN A 147 -2.92 -9.83 16.37
CA ASN A 147 -2.61 -10.95 15.48
C ASN A 147 -3.76 -11.33 14.53
N LEU A 148 -4.70 -10.41 14.26
CA LEU A 148 -5.79 -10.61 13.31
C LEU A 148 -5.38 -10.13 11.92
N ILE A 149 -5.70 -10.91 10.89
CA ILE A 149 -5.49 -10.47 9.51
C ILE A 149 -6.67 -9.59 9.11
N LYS A 150 -6.37 -8.38 8.62
CA LYS A 150 -7.34 -7.45 8.06
C LYS A 150 -7.08 -7.21 6.59
N VAL A 151 -8.17 -6.97 5.87
CA VAL A 151 -8.17 -6.50 4.48
C VAL A 151 -8.76 -5.10 4.49
N ARG A 152 -8.18 -4.18 3.72
CA ARG A 152 -8.79 -2.90 3.42
C ARG A 152 -8.82 -2.72 1.91
N LEU A 153 -9.98 -2.33 1.39
CA LEU A 153 -10.22 -2.12 -0.04
C LEU A 153 -10.59 -0.65 -0.22
N GLY A 154 -9.65 0.16 -0.73
CA GLY A 154 -9.75 1.62 -0.66
C GLY A 154 -9.75 2.12 0.79
N ASP A 155 -10.79 2.85 1.17
CA ASP A 155 -11.00 3.41 2.50
C ASP A 155 -11.73 2.47 3.48
N LYS A 156 -12.25 1.32 3.01
CA LYS A 156 -13.11 0.44 3.80
C LYS A 156 -12.37 -0.79 4.33
N ALA A 157 -12.35 -0.95 5.65
CA ALA A 157 -11.94 -2.19 6.31
C ALA A 157 -12.95 -3.31 6.05
N THR A 158 -12.47 -4.51 5.72
CA THR A 158 -13.29 -5.61 5.21
C THR A 158 -12.61 -6.97 5.34
N THR A 159 -13.22 -8.01 4.77
CA THR A 159 -12.71 -9.38 4.72
C THR A 159 -12.25 -9.76 3.31
N LEU A 160 -11.56 -10.90 3.20
CA LEU A 160 -11.14 -11.49 1.93
C LEU A 160 -12.32 -11.81 0.99
N ASP A 161 -13.52 -12.06 1.54
CA ASP A 161 -14.70 -12.47 0.77
C ASP A 161 -15.34 -11.32 -0.02
N GLU A 162 -15.01 -10.07 0.32
CA GLU A 162 -15.50 -8.87 -0.37
C GLU A 162 -14.63 -8.47 -1.57
N ILE A 163 -13.46 -9.10 -1.75
CA ILE A 163 -12.55 -8.83 -2.87
C ILE A 163 -13.26 -9.00 -4.23
N PRO A 164 -14.00 -10.09 -4.49
CA PRO A 164 -14.70 -10.25 -5.76
C PRO A 164 -15.66 -9.10 -6.09
N LEU A 165 -16.41 -8.62 -5.09
CA LEU A 165 -17.37 -7.54 -5.27
C LEU A 165 -16.67 -6.18 -5.49
N PHE A 166 -15.64 -5.90 -4.71
CA PHE A 166 -14.80 -4.71 -4.91
C PHE A 166 -14.20 -4.68 -6.32
N LEU A 167 -13.77 -5.84 -6.81
CA LEU A 167 -13.26 -6.04 -8.15
C LEU A 167 -14.37 -6.32 -9.18
N ALA A 168 -15.65 -6.18 -8.89
CA ALA A 168 -16.70 -6.26 -9.91
C ALA A 168 -16.91 -4.90 -10.61
N ASN A 169 -16.69 -3.79 -9.91
CA ASN A 169 -17.14 -2.45 -10.31
C ASN A 169 -16.24 -1.68 -11.30
N GLY A 170 -15.37 -2.33 -12.08
CA GLY A 170 -14.43 -1.67 -12.99
C GLY A 170 -14.39 -2.23 -14.41
N ASN A 171 -14.34 -1.37 -15.42
CA ASN A 171 -14.15 -1.82 -16.80
C ASN A 171 -12.65 -1.89 -17.13
N GLY A 172 -12.15 -3.01 -17.67
CA GLY A 172 -10.82 -3.11 -18.29
C GLY A 172 -9.76 -3.97 -17.56
N ASN A 173 -8.51 -3.92 -18.06
CA ASN A 173 -7.34 -4.62 -17.54
C ASN A 173 -6.83 -3.91 -16.27
N ARG A 174 -7.27 -4.38 -15.10
CA ARG A 174 -7.11 -3.67 -13.83
C ARG A 174 -5.74 -3.90 -13.22
N ARG A 175 -5.02 -2.80 -12.95
CA ARG A 175 -3.80 -2.82 -12.15
C ARG A 175 -4.18 -2.68 -10.68
N ILE A 176 -3.75 -3.65 -9.88
CA ILE A 176 -3.98 -3.67 -8.44
C ILE A 176 -2.64 -3.59 -7.73
N VAL A 177 -2.55 -2.70 -6.75
CA VAL A 177 -1.50 -2.72 -5.74
C VAL A 177 -2.04 -3.32 -4.46
N VAL A 178 -1.32 -4.29 -3.91
CA VAL A 178 -1.60 -4.90 -2.60
C VAL A 178 -0.44 -4.57 -1.67
N TYR A 179 -0.68 -3.70 -0.71
CA TYR A 179 0.26 -3.40 0.36
C TYR A 179 0.28 -4.54 1.37
N ILE A 180 1.45 -5.17 1.54
CA ILE A 180 1.64 -6.32 2.42
C ILE A 180 2.24 -5.86 3.75
N GLY A 181 1.42 -5.97 4.80
CA GLY A 181 1.80 -5.65 6.17
C GLY A 181 2.79 -6.64 6.77
N LYS A 182 3.48 -6.17 7.81
CA LYS A 182 4.35 -6.98 8.66
C LYS A 182 3.59 -8.15 9.27
N GLY A 183 4.23 -9.31 9.35
CA GLY A 183 3.64 -10.53 9.90
C GLY A 183 2.70 -11.30 8.95
N ILE A 184 2.47 -10.83 7.72
CA ILE A 184 1.82 -11.63 6.68
C ILE A 184 2.76 -12.74 6.23
N THR A 185 2.28 -13.99 6.27
CA THR A 185 3.01 -15.18 5.82
C THR A 185 2.73 -15.49 4.35
N LEU A 186 3.52 -16.38 3.75
CA LEU A 186 3.26 -16.82 2.37
C LEU A 186 1.95 -17.63 2.27
N ASN A 187 1.58 -18.36 3.32
CA ASN A 187 0.27 -19.02 3.40
C ASN A 187 -0.90 -18.02 3.42
N ASP A 188 -0.75 -16.91 4.16
CA ASP A 188 -1.74 -15.82 4.14
C ASP A 188 -1.86 -15.21 2.73
N LEU A 189 -0.72 -14.98 2.07
CA LEU A 189 -0.67 -14.47 0.69
C LEU A 189 -1.32 -15.45 -0.31
N LYS A 190 -1.12 -16.77 -0.13
CA LYS A 190 -1.81 -17.81 -0.92
C LYS A 190 -3.34 -17.72 -0.77
N ASN A 191 -3.85 -17.49 0.43
CA ASN A 191 -5.29 -17.30 0.65
C ASN A 191 -5.83 -16.06 -0.06
N LEU A 192 -5.08 -14.96 -0.04
CA LEU A 192 -5.41 -13.78 -0.84
C LEU A 192 -5.42 -14.10 -2.33
N TYR A 193 -4.47 -14.90 -2.82
CA TYR A 193 -4.36 -15.24 -4.23
C TYR A 193 -5.55 -16.06 -4.74
N TYR A 194 -6.11 -16.98 -3.95
CA TYR A 194 -7.34 -17.68 -4.33
C TYR A 194 -8.50 -16.71 -4.56
N ARG A 195 -8.64 -15.67 -3.73
CA ARG A 195 -9.71 -14.66 -3.87
C ARG A 195 -9.52 -13.75 -5.08
N LEU A 196 -8.28 -13.42 -5.42
CA LEU A 196 -7.98 -12.65 -6.63
C LEU A 196 -8.20 -13.52 -7.88
N ALA A 197 -7.78 -14.78 -7.84
CA ALA A 197 -7.94 -15.73 -8.94
C ALA A 197 -9.41 -16.07 -9.24
N SER A 198 -10.29 -16.05 -8.23
CA SER A 198 -11.74 -16.31 -8.45
C SER A 198 -12.41 -15.28 -9.37
N VAL A 199 -11.86 -14.07 -9.46
CA VAL A 199 -12.28 -13.02 -10.40
C VAL A 199 -11.29 -12.80 -11.55
N GLN A 200 -10.46 -13.82 -11.84
CA GLN A 200 -9.46 -13.80 -12.91
C GLN A 200 -8.40 -12.68 -12.77
N GLN A 201 -8.21 -12.14 -11.57
CA GLN A 201 -7.14 -11.20 -11.30
C GLN A 201 -5.85 -11.97 -11.00
N LEU A 202 -5.09 -12.28 -12.04
CA LEU A 202 -3.87 -13.11 -11.93
C LEU A 202 -2.57 -12.29 -11.92
N ARG A 203 -2.66 -10.96 -12.03
CA ARG A 203 -1.50 -10.06 -12.03
C ARG A 203 -1.70 -8.97 -11.00
N ILE A 204 -0.74 -8.82 -10.10
CA ILE A 204 -0.80 -7.83 -9.04
C ILE A 204 0.56 -7.18 -8.83
N THR A 205 0.59 -6.07 -8.12
CA THR A 205 1.81 -5.46 -7.61
C THR A 205 1.78 -5.51 -6.09
N LEU A 206 2.80 -6.09 -5.47
CA LEU A 206 2.94 -6.11 -4.02
C LEU A 206 3.71 -4.87 -3.57
N GLY A 207 3.10 -4.03 -2.73
CA GLY A 207 3.79 -2.97 -2.00
C GLY A 207 4.41 -3.54 -0.72
N THR A 208 5.73 -3.44 -0.58
CA THR A 208 6.49 -4.30 0.36
C THR A 208 7.31 -3.56 1.40
N LYS A 209 7.69 -2.31 1.13
CA LYS A 209 8.41 -1.43 2.07
C LYS A 209 8.17 0.02 1.66
N ARG A 210 8.17 0.95 2.61
CA ARG A 210 8.18 2.39 2.35
C ARG A 210 9.48 3.01 2.83
N ASP A 211 10.08 3.83 1.96
CA ASP A 211 11.21 4.70 2.26
C ASP A 211 10.66 6.14 2.31
N GLY A 212 10.54 6.69 3.51
CA GLY A 212 9.84 7.96 3.71
C GLY A 212 8.34 7.84 3.43
N PHE A 213 7.76 8.84 2.76
CA PHE A 213 6.31 8.94 2.55
C PHE A 213 5.86 8.46 1.17
N SER A 214 6.49 8.94 0.09
CA SER A 214 6.03 8.71 -1.29
C SER A 214 6.74 7.55 -2.00
N SER A 215 7.77 6.98 -1.40
CA SER A 215 8.58 5.94 -2.05
C SER A 215 8.24 4.56 -1.52
N THR A 216 7.39 3.84 -2.25
CA THR A 216 7.06 2.44 -1.93
C THR A 216 7.85 1.49 -2.82
N HIS A 217 8.57 0.54 -2.23
CA HIS A 217 9.16 -0.60 -2.92
C HIS A 217 8.09 -1.60 -3.37
N ILE A 218 8.16 -1.99 -4.63
CA ILE A 218 7.16 -2.86 -5.24
C ILE A 218 7.73 -4.14 -5.86
N PHE A 219 6.89 -5.16 -5.96
CA PHE A 219 7.17 -6.39 -6.70
C PHE A 219 5.96 -6.76 -7.57
N ALA A 220 6.15 -6.80 -8.89
CA ALA A 220 5.12 -7.26 -9.81
C ALA A 220 5.06 -8.79 -9.79
N ASP A 221 3.89 -9.34 -9.50
CA ASP A 221 3.69 -10.77 -9.36
C ASP A 221 2.61 -11.32 -10.31
N ILE A 222 2.78 -12.59 -10.65
CA ILE A 222 1.84 -13.39 -11.42
C ILE A 222 1.38 -14.54 -10.51
N ILE A 223 0.09 -14.52 -10.21
CA ILE A 223 -0.62 -15.54 -9.45
C ILE A 223 -0.82 -16.74 -10.37
N GLU A 224 -0.29 -17.87 -9.94
CA GLU A 224 -0.38 -19.15 -10.64
C GLU A 224 -0.97 -20.15 -9.66
N ILE A 225 -2.25 -20.47 -9.89
CA ILE A 225 -3.05 -21.41 -9.11
C ILE A 225 -3.71 -22.34 -10.12
N TRP A 226 -3.66 -23.65 -9.87
CA TRP A 226 -4.35 -24.63 -10.71
C TRP A 226 -5.86 -24.50 -10.56
N TRP A 227 -6.59 -24.71 -11.65
CA TRP A 227 -8.02 -24.47 -11.67
C TRP A 227 -8.77 -25.42 -10.72
N ASP A 228 -8.37 -26.68 -10.65
CA ASP A 228 -8.93 -27.67 -9.74
C ASP A 228 -8.70 -27.32 -8.25
N ASP A 229 -7.51 -26.83 -7.91
CA ASP A 229 -7.19 -26.33 -6.58
C ASP A 229 -8.03 -25.09 -6.22
N LEU A 230 -8.19 -24.16 -7.17
CA LEU A 230 -9.08 -23.00 -6.99
C LEU A 230 -10.53 -23.44 -6.76
N VAL A 231 -11.08 -24.36 -7.57
CA VAL A 231 -12.44 -24.88 -7.40
C VAL A 231 -12.60 -25.53 -6.04
N SER A 232 -11.66 -26.40 -5.64
CA SER A 232 -11.70 -27.05 -4.33
C SER A 232 -11.68 -26.05 -3.18
N HIS A 233 -10.93 -24.95 -3.32
CA HIS A 233 -10.89 -23.88 -2.33
C HIS A 233 -12.24 -23.14 -2.25
N LEU A 234 -12.84 -22.78 -3.39
CA LEU A 234 -14.10 -22.03 -3.45
C LEU A 234 -15.30 -22.84 -2.91
N GLU A 235 -15.31 -24.15 -3.10
CA GLU A 235 -16.35 -25.05 -2.58
C GLU A 235 -16.33 -25.16 -1.05
N LYS A 236 -15.16 -24.95 -0.41
CA LYS A 236 -14.98 -25.03 1.04
C LYS A 236 -15.36 -23.75 1.77
N LEU A 237 -15.74 -22.69 1.05
CA LEU A 237 -16.09 -21.41 1.66
C LEU A 237 -17.44 -21.49 2.39
N PRO A 238 -17.66 -20.68 3.44
CA PRO A 238 -18.95 -20.62 4.12
C PRO A 238 -20.12 -20.29 3.18
N THR A 239 -19.84 -19.52 2.13
CA THR A 239 -20.74 -19.28 1.01
C THR A 239 -20.00 -19.63 -0.28
N PRO A 240 -20.25 -20.83 -0.86
CA PRO A 240 -19.59 -21.27 -2.08
C PRO A 240 -19.79 -20.26 -3.21
N GLN A 241 -18.71 -19.95 -3.92
CA GLN A 241 -18.73 -19.05 -5.07
C GLN A 241 -18.58 -19.88 -6.35
N PRO A 242 -19.29 -19.54 -7.44
CA PRO A 242 -19.07 -20.19 -8.72
C PRO A 242 -17.63 -19.90 -9.18
N PRO A 243 -16.88 -20.92 -9.64
CA PRO A 243 -15.55 -20.71 -10.16
C PRO A 243 -15.59 -19.91 -11.46
N PRO A 244 -14.51 -19.19 -11.80
CA PRO A 244 -14.37 -18.62 -13.13
C PRO A 244 -14.29 -19.72 -14.19
N PRO A 245 -14.57 -19.38 -15.47
CA PRO A 245 -14.38 -20.31 -16.57
C PRO A 245 -12.97 -20.93 -16.54
N PRO A 246 -12.84 -22.23 -16.81
CA PRO A 246 -11.53 -22.88 -16.82
C PRO A 246 -10.61 -22.28 -17.89
N PRO A 247 -9.29 -22.26 -17.64
CA PRO A 247 -8.32 -21.92 -18.67
C PRO A 247 -8.38 -22.92 -19.83
N THR A 248 -7.93 -22.49 -21.01
CA THR A 248 -7.98 -23.31 -22.24
C THR A 248 -6.93 -24.42 -22.29
N ASP A 249 -5.82 -24.25 -21.56
CA ASP A 249 -4.63 -25.09 -21.77
C ASP A 249 -4.56 -26.23 -20.74
N PHE A 250 -4.34 -25.89 -19.46
CA PHE A 250 -4.19 -26.87 -18.39
C PHE A 250 -5.00 -26.46 -17.17
N THR A 251 -5.77 -27.41 -16.63
CA THR A 251 -6.62 -27.19 -15.45
C THR A 251 -6.02 -27.73 -14.15
N SER A 252 -5.10 -28.70 -14.24
CA SER A 252 -4.44 -29.29 -13.08
C SER A 252 -2.93 -29.46 -13.27
N LYS A 253 -2.20 -29.57 -12.16
CA LYS A 253 -0.77 -29.87 -12.13
C LYS A 253 -0.46 -31.19 -12.84
N GLU A 254 -1.25 -32.22 -12.57
CA GLU A 254 -1.07 -33.55 -13.15
C GLU A 254 -1.17 -33.49 -14.68
N SER A 255 -2.14 -32.74 -15.20
CA SER A 255 -2.32 -32.55 -16.65
C SER A 255 -1.13 -31.83 -17.29
N TYR A 256 -0.52 -30.89 -16.58
CA TYR A 256 0.66 -30.16 -17.05
C TYR A 256 1.90 -31.04 -17.11
N LEU A 257 2.05 -31.95 -16.14
CA LEU A 257 3.23 -32.83 -16.00
C LEU A 257 3.19 -34.05 -16.93
N THR A 258 2.02 -34.45 -17.45
CA THR A 258 1.87 -35.67 -18.28
C THR A 258 2.75 -35.73 -19.55
N GLU A 259 3.26 -34.60 -20.05
CA GLU A 259 4.13 -34.54 -21.23
C GLU A 259 5.56 -34.07 -20.89
N MET A 260 6.37 -34.97 -20.32
CA MET A 260 7.79 -34.69 -19.97
C MET A 260 7.97 -33.47 -19.03
N GLY A 261 6.96 -33.19 -18.20
CA GLY A 261 7.06 -32.15 -17.18
C GLY A 261 7.81 -32.65 -15.95
N GLU A 262 8.61 -31.78 -15.35
CA GLU A 262 9.34 -32.06 -14.12
C GLU A 262 8.85 -31.14 -12.99
N GLU A 263 8.68 -31.68 -11.78
CA GLU A 263 8.41 -30.89 -10.59
C GLU A 263 9.71 -30.56 -9.86
N VAL A 264 9.88 -29.30 -9.47
CA VAL A 264 10.99 -28.80 -8.66
C VAL A 264 10.43 -28.26 -7.36
N GLU A 265 10.58 -29.01 -6.28
CA GLU A 265 10.13 -28.59 -4.96
C GLU A 265 11.15 -27.66 -4.26
N ILE A 266 10.64 -26.54 -3.74
CA ILE A 266 11.37 -25.50 -3.03
C ILE A 266 10.80 -25.35 -1.62
N PHE A 267 11.52 -25.86 -0.62
CA PHE A 267 11.11 -25.80 0.79
C PHE A 267 11.82 -24.69 1.55
N ALA A 268 13.06 -24.39 1.16
CA ALA A 268 13.90 -23.38 1.81
C ALA A 268 14.73 -22.59 0.80
N LYS A 269 15.41 -21.54 1.29
CA LYS A 269 16.31 -20.71 0.48
C LYS A 269 17.43 -21.52 -0.20
N ASP A 270 17.96 -22.54 0.47
CA ASP A 270 19.03 -23.39 -0.04
C ASP A 270 18.61 -24.21 -1.28
N ASP A 271 17.31 -24.40 -1.49
CA ASP A 271 16.77 -25.05 -2.67
C ASP A 271 16.81 -24.17 -3.93
N PHE A 272 17.11 -22.87 -3.81
CA PHE A 272 17.07 -21.94 -4.95
C PHE A 272 18.06 -22.31 -6.05
N ARG A 273 19.16 -23.00 -5.70
CA ARG A 273 20.10 -23.57 -6.66
C ARG A 273 19.44 -24.50 -7.67
N LYS A 274 18.37 -25.20 -7.29
CA LYS A 274 17.60 -26.09 -8.20
C LYS A 274 17.02 -25.33 -9.40
N ILE A 275 16.74 -24.02 -9.24
CA ILE A 275 16.26 -23.16 -10.33
C ILE A 275 17.36 -22.88 -11.35
N GLU A 276 18.63 -22.89 -10.93
CA GLU A 276 19.76 -22.71 -11.82
C GLU A 276 19.95 -23.93 -12.73
N ASP A 277 19.64 -25.12 -12.23
CA ASP A 277 19.80 -26.40 -12.91
C ASP A 277 18.65 -26.74 -13.88
N ILE A 278 17.59 -25.92 -13.93
CA ILE A 278 16.46 -26.10 -14.85
C ILE A 278 16.95 -26.05 -16.31
N ALA A 279 16.69 -27.13 -17.05
CA ALA A 279 17.05 -27.24 -18.46
C ALA A 279 16.14 -26.40 -19.36
N THR A 280 16.66 -25.96 -20.50
CA THR A 280 15.88 -25.29 -21.54
C THR A 280 15.05 -26.29 -22.33
N GLY A 281 13.82 -25.92 -22.70
CA GLY A 281 12.97 -26.72 -23.60
C GLY A 281 12.19 -27.87 -22.95
N LYS A 282 12.16 -27.94 -21.61
CA LYS A 282 11.28 -28.84 -20.85
C LYS A 282 10.23 -28.05 -20.06
N LYS A 283 9.12 -28.71 -19.73
CA LYS A 283 8.08 -28.15 -18.86
C LYS A 283 8.46 -28.33 -17.40
N TYR A 284 8.25 -27.31 -16.57
CA TYR A 284 8.54 -27.35 -15.15
C TYR A 284 7.41 -26.79 -14.30
N VAL A 285 7.13 -27.45 -13.18
CA VAL A 285 6.35 -26.88 -12.08
C VAL A 285 7.29 -26.63 -10.90
N VAL A 286 7.42 -25.38 -10.48
CA VAL A 286 8.18 -25.01 -9.29
C VAL A 286 7.21 -24.91 -8.12
N SER A 287 7.21 -25.94 -7.27
CA SER A 287 6.31 -26.06 -6.14
C SER A 287 6.94 -25.45 -4.89
N ILE A 288 6.41 -24.33 -4.44
CA ILE A 288 6.99 -23.49 -3.39
C ILE A 288 6.25 -23.75 -2.08
N SER A 289 6.95 -24.18 -1.04
CA SER A 289 6.32 -24.39 0.27
C SER A 289 5.73 -23.08 0.81
N SER A 290 4.47 -23.13 1.24
CA SER A 290 3.76 -22.05 1.94
C SER A 290 4.42 -21.62 3.27
N ASN A 291 5.38 -22.41 3.79
CA ASN A 291 6.18 -22.07 4.96
C ASN A 291 7.38 -21.16 4.64
N LEU A 292 7.69 -20.93 3.37
CA LEU A 292 8.76 -20.03 2.96
C LEU A 292 8.39 -18.58 3.36
N SER A 293 9.38 -17.78 3.76
CA SER A 293 9.12 -16.35 4.00
C SER A 293 8.74 -15.63 2.69
N VAL A 294 7.92 -14.57 2.80
CA VAL A 294 7.54 -13.75 1.64
C VAL A 294 8.78 -13.14 0.96
N GLU A 295 9.81 -12.78 1.73
CA GLU A 295 11.10 -12.30 1.18
C GLU A 295 11.77 -13.34 0.29
N ASN A 296 11.89 -14.57 0.78
CA ASN A 296 12.48 -15.67 0.02
C ASN A 296 11.60 -15.99 -1.20
N TYR A 297 10.28 -15.98 -1.07
CA TYR A 297 9.36 -16.15 -2.19
C TYR A 297 9.60 -15.10 -3.30
N ILE A 298 9.69 -13.81 -2.95
CA ILE A 298 9.99 -12.73 -3.90
C ILE A 298 11.36 -12.95 -4.57
N GLY A 299 12.37 -13.33 -3.78
CA GLY A 299 13.70 -13.67 -4.29
C GLY A 299 13.66 -14.82 -5.30
N LEU A 300 12.95 -15.89 -4.98
CA LEU A 300 12.75 -17.04 -5.85
C LEU A 300 12.02 -16.67 -7.14
N LYS A 301 10.91 -15.93 -7.06
CA LYS A 301 10.13 -15.52 -8.23
C LYS A 301 10.97 -14.66 -9.18
N LYS A 302 11.85 -13.78 -8.67
CA LYS A 302 12.82 -13.05 -9.50
C LYS A 302 13.77 -13.98 -10.25
N LEU A 303 14.28 -15.04 -9.60
CA LEU A 303 15.12 -16.05 -10.26
C LEU A 303 14.35 -16.82 -11.34
N VAL A 304 13.12 -17.24 -11.03
CA VAL A 304 12.24 -17.94 -11.98
C VAL A 304 11.94 -17.05 -13.20
N VAL A 305 11.64 -15.76 -13.01
CA VAL A 305 11.42 -14.82 -14.12
C VAL A 305 12.64 -14.72 -15.03
N ARG A 306 13.86 -14.72 -14.47
CA ARG A 306 15.09 -14.73 -15.30
C ARG A 306 15.21 -16.02 -16.10
N LYS A 307 14.90 -17.17 -15.50
CA LYS A 307 14.90 -18.47 -16.20
C LYS A 307 13.80 -18.58 -17.25
N ARG A 308 12.63 -17.99 -17.00
CA ARG A 308 11.50 -17.95 -17.96
C ARG A 308 11.84 -17.27 -19.28
N LYS A 309 12.80 -16.35 -19.29
CA LYS A 309 13.31 -15.73 -20.52
C LYS A 309 14.02 -16.73 -21.44
N LEU A 310 14.54 -17.82 -20.88
CA LEU A 310 15.21 -18.90 -21.62
C LEU A 310 14.29 -20.11 -21.82
N ASN A 311 13.32 -20.31 -20.92
CA ASN A 311 12.34 -21.39 -20.98
C ASN A 311 10.96 -20.90 -20.50
N ASN A 312 10.06 -20.61 -21.43
CA ASN A 312 8.73 -20.07 -21.11
C ASN A 312 7.76 -21.09 -20.50
N GLN A 313 8.15 -22.37 -20.37
CA GLN A 313 7.32 -23.46 -19.83
C GLN A 313 7.60 -23.74 -18.35
N ILE A 314 7.86 -22.71 -17.56
CA ILE A 314 8.02 -22.85 -16.10
C ILE A 314 6.80 -22.24 -15.43
N ILE A 315 6.03 -23.00 -14.67
CA ILE A 315 4.92 -22.52 -13.83
C ILE A 315 5.36 -22.60 -12.36
N THR A 316 4.93 -21.66 -11.53
CA THR A 316 5.14 -21.71 -10.07
C THR A 316 3.82 -21.95 -9.37
N GLU A 317 3.83 -22.60 -8.21
CA GLU A 317 2.68 -22.71 -7.33
C GLU A 317 3.12 -22.52 -5.88
N ILE A 318 2.22 -22.06 -5.02
CA ILE A 318 2.43 -22.12 -3.57
C ILE A 318 1.71 -23.37 -3.05
N LYS A 319 2.47 -24.30 -2.47
CA LYS A 319 2.00 -25.57 -1.89
C LYS A 319 1.77 -25.42 -0.39
#